data_AF-A0A354HY95-F1
#
_entry.id   AF-A0A354HY95-F1
#
_cell.length_a   1.000
_cell.length_b   1.000
_cell.length_c   1.000
_cell.angle_alpha   90.00
_cell.angle_beta   90.00
_cell.angle_gamma   90.00
#
_symmetry.space_group_name_H-M   'P 1'
#
loop_
_entity.id
_entity.type
_entity.pdbx_description
1 polymer ?
#
loop_
_entity_poly.entity_id
_entity_poly.type
_entity_poly.pdbx_seq_one_letter_code
_entity_poly.pdbx_strand_id
1 'polypeptide(L)'
;MADLIKVTFPDGEQICYKSPINTMIQVLIKIGVNRFPEITLENAKRPLVSQEIYPELEYYTREIVPGWYYINRTDTREKTAQLININRLLDLGLKIEVGKDLKAQGNPKIGRASKQKNRLQVTMADGEVLDYDTYCDVFMACIDKLGPRLVSSKANFDLNGNCPLLATTNTTGKRRKVAESLYLALPNTVKEACKMLRLIASRLGLSDKMKIEVIPCVSPKNVNC
;
A
#
# COMPACT_ATOMS: atom_id res chain seq x y z
N MET A 1 -9.59 -19.40 4.16
CA MET A 1 -9.70 -18.36 3.13
C MET A 1 -10.88 -17.48 3.46
N ALA A 2 -10.76 -16.16 3.32
CA ALA A 2 -11.84 -15.22 3.57
C ALA A 2 -12.90 -15.32 2.46
N ASP A 3 -14.17 -15.08 2.81
CA ASP A 3 -15.27 -15.09 1.84
C ASP A 3 -15.07 -13.96 0.82
N LEU A 4 -15.42 -14.25 -0.44
CA LEU A 4 -15.38 -13.30 -1.53
C LEU A 4 -16.79 -12.75 -1.78
N ILE A 5 -16.86 -11.53 -2.31
CA ILE A 5 -18.11 -10.90 -2.74
C ILE A 5 -18.08 -10.80 -4.26
N LYS A 6 -19.11 -11.32 -4.90
CA LYS A 6 -19.39 -11.15 -6.33
C LYS A 6 -20.66 -10.33 -6.49
N VAL A 7 -20.61 -9.32 -7.34
CA VAL A 7 -21.74 -8.46 -7.69
C VAL A 7 -21.95 -8.54 -9.19
N THR A 8 -23.19 -8.80 -9.61
CA THR A 8 -23.61 -8.78 -11.02
C THR A 8 -24.59 -7.63 -11.22
N PHE A 9 -24.28 -6.76 -12.18
CA PHE A 9 -25.11 -5.61 -12.55
C PHE A 9 -26.20 -6.04 -13.56
N PRO A 10 -27.30 -5.26 -13.69
CA PRO A 10 -28.36 -5.53 -14.66
C PRO A 10 -27.89 -5.59 -16.13
N ASP A 11 -26.79 -4.90 -16.45
CA ASP A 11 -26.14 -4.93 -17.77
C ASP A 11 -25.30 -6.20 -18.01
N GLY A 12 -25.27 -7.13 -17.05
CA GLY A 12 -24.55 -8.39 -17.12
C GLY A 12 -23.10 -8.31 -16.66
N GLU A 13 -22.57 -7.13 -16.32
CA GLU A 13 -21.20 -6.99 -15.84
C GLU A 13 -21.03 -7.62 -14.44
N GLN A 14 -19.92 -8.33 -14.24
CA GLN A 14 -19.61 -9.03 -12.99
C GLN A 14 -18.35 -8.47 -12.33
N ILE A 15 -18.48 -8.00 -11.10
CA ILE A 15 -17.38 -7.51 -10.27
C ILE A 15 -17.12 -8.52 -9.15
N CYS A 16 -15.95 -9.16 -9.17
CA CYS A 16 -15.52 -10.10 -8.13
C CYS A 16 -14.00 -10.07 -7.99
N TYR A 17 -13.48 -9.49 -6.90
CA TYR A 17 -12.05 -9.40 -6.63
C TYR A 17 -11.63 -10.23 -5.42
N LYS A 18 -10.33 -10.55 -5.35
CA LYS A 18 -9.74 -11.26 -4.19
C LYS A 18 -9.89 -10.51 -2.87
N SER A 19 -10.12 -9.20 -2.94
CA SER A 19 -10.35 -8.37 -1.77
C SER A 19 -11.78 -7.82 -1.77
N PRO A 20 -12.62 -8.17 -0.78
CA PRO A 20 -14.00 -7.67 -0.67
C PRO A 20 -14.12 -6.14 -0.68
N ILE A 21 -13.12 -5.44 -0.12
CA ILE A 21 -13.05 -3.98 -0.15
C ILE A 21 -12.91 -3.43 -1.58
N ASN A 22 -12.14 -4.12 -2.44
CA ASN A 22 -11.96 -3.69 -3.82
C ASN A 22 -13.21 -3.95 -4.64
N THR A 23 -13.94 -5.05 -4.35
CA THR A 23 -15.27 -5.27 -4.93
C THR A 23 -16.21 -4.13 -4.56
N MET A 24 -16.27 -3.76 -3.27
CA MET A 24 -17.09 -2.65 -2.79
C MET A 24 -16.76 -1.32 -3.48
N ILE A 25 -15.47 -0.95 -3.53
CA ILE A 25 -15.04 0.30 -4.16
C ILE A 25 -15.40 0.32 -5.65
N GLN A 26 -15.21 -0.78 -6.38
CA GLN A 26 -15.52 -0.82 -7.82
C GLN A 26 -17.02 -0.78 -8.09
N VAL A 27 -17.82 -1.40 -7.22
CA VAL A 27 -19.27 -1.23 -7.28
C VAL A 27 -19.66 0.24 -7.06
N LEU A 28 -19.06 0.92 -6.09
CA LEU A 28 -19.28 2.36 -5.87
C LEU A 28 -18.84 3.21 -7.08
N ILE A 29 -17.66 2.94 -7.65
CA ILE A 29 -17.20 3.63 -8.87
C ILE A 29 -18.23 3.47 -9.99
N LYS A 30 -18.77 2.26 -10.18
CA LYS A 30 -19.76 1.97 -11.22
C LYS A 30 -21.14 2.60 -10.95
N ILE A 31 -21.56 2.68 -9.68
CA ILE A 31 -22.77 3.42 -9.28
C ILE A 31 -22.66 4.90 -9.68
N GLY A 32 -21.45 5.45 -9.60
CA GLY A 32 -21.14 6.81 -10.06
C GLY A 32 -21.35 7.88 -8.98
N VAL A 33 -20.50 8.91 -9.05
CA VAL A 33 -20.41 9.98 -8.05
C VAL A 33 -21.72 10.70 -7.82
N ASN A 34 -22.51 10.89 -8.87
CA ASN A 34 -23.78 11.60 -8.83
C ASN A 34 -24.77 10.96 -7.86
N ARG A 35 -24.64 9.66 -7.59
CA ARG A 35 -25.52 8.90 -6.70
C ARG A 35 -24.98 8.76 -5.28
N PHE A 36 -23.77 9.21 -5.00
CA PHE A 36 -23.18 9.09 -3.65
C PHE A 36 -23.95 9.85 -2.57
N PRO A 37 -24.46 11.07 -2.81
CA PRO A 37 -25.29 11.77 -1.82
C PRO A 37 -26.58 11.02 -1.44
N GLU A 38 -27.08 10.15 -2.32
CA GLU A 38 -28.27 9.32 -2.05
C GLU A 38 -27.96 8.17 -1.07
N ILE A 39 -26.67 7.86 -0.81
CA ILE A 39 -26.27 6.79 0.10
C ILE A 39 -26.31 7.29 1.56
N THR A 40 -27.49 7.26 2.17
CA THR A 40 -27.72 7.69 3.57
C THR A 40 -27.32 6.67 4.63
N LEU A 41 -26.55 5.64 4.27
CA LEU A 41 -26.09 4.63 5.22
C LEU A 41 -25.00 5.19 6.13
N GLU A 42 -25.01 4.79 7.39
CA GLU A 42 -24.02 5.24 8.37
C GLU A 42 -23.22 4.08 8.97
N ASN A 43 -21.95 4.37 9.28
CA ASN A 43 -21.08 3.54 10.10
C ASN A 43 -20.64 4.36 11.32
N ALA A 44 -21.05 3.95 12.52
CA ALA A 44 -20.68 4.61 13.78
C ALA A 44 -20.94 6.13 13.81
N LYS A 45 -22.15 6.55 13.37
CA LYS A 45 -22.59 7.96 13.27
C LYS A 45 -21.83 8.79 12.22
N ARG A 46 -21.19 8.13 11.25
CA ARG A 46 -20.53 8.77 10.10
C ARG A 46 -21.12 8.23 8.80
N PRO A 47 -21.28 9.05 7.76
CA PRO A 47 -21.73 8.58 6.45
C PRO A 47 -20.81 7.47 5.93
N LEU A 48 -21.39 6.42 5.35
CA LEU A 48 -20.65 5.30 4.78
C LEU A 48 -19.76 5.77 3.62
N VAL A 49 -20.28 6.72 2.84
CA VAL A 49 -19.61 7.42 1.76
C VAL A 49 -19.61 8.92 2.09
N SER A 50 -18.44 9.55 2.08
CA SER A 50 -18.28 10.95 2.51
C SER A 50 -17.25 11.68 1.64
N GLN A 51 -17.40 13.00 1.54
CA GLN A 51 -16.37 13.90 0.98
C GLN A 51 -15.35 14.33 2.03
N GLU A 52 -15.61 14.03 3.31
CA GLU A 52 -14.74 14.35 4.43
C GLU A 52 -13.95 13.11 4.88
N ILE A 53 -12.69 13.33 5.26
CA ILE A 53 -11.88 12.34 5.96
C ILE A 53 -11.95 12.64 7.45
N TYR A 54 -12.58 11.75 8.21
CA TYR A 54 -12.60 11.83 9.67
C TYR A 54 -11.26 11.38 10.25
N PRO A 55 -10.53 12.20 11.03
CA PRO A 55 -9.22 11.85 11.57
C PRO A 55 -9.20 10.51 12.33
N GLU A 56 -10.25 10.24 13.10
CA GLU A 56 -10.41 9.01 13.87
C GLU A 56 -10.68 7.75 13.02
N LEU A 57 -11.06 7.92 11.74
CA LEU A 57 -11.34 6.82 10.80
C LEU A 57 -10.40 6.82 9.60
N GLU A 58 -9.40 7.70 9.55
CA GLU A 58 -8.50 7.88 8.41
C GLU A 58 -7.86 6.54 7.96
N TYR A 59 -7.43 5.72 8.93
CA TYR A 59 -6.84 4.40 8.65
C TYR A 59 -7.78 3.45 7.88
N TYR A 60 -9.07 3.51 8.19
CA TYR A 60 -10.12 2.68 7.61
C TYR A 60 -10.74 3.32 6.35
N THR A 61 -10.37 4.55 6.04
CA THR A 61 -10.94 5.29 4.91
C THR A 61 -10.21 4.90 3.62
N ARG A 62 -10.99 4.75 2.54
CA ARG A 62 -10.46 4.49 1.19
C ARG A 62 -11.09 5.46 0.22
N GLU A 63 -10.26 6.09 -0.59
CA GLU A 63 -10.75 6.89 -1.70
C GLU A 63 -11.41 5.97 -2.75
N ILE A 64 -12.58 6.40 -3.21
CA ILE A 64 -13.35 5.76 -4.28
C ILE A 64 -12.94 6.41 -5.61
N VAL A 65 -13.04 7.73 -5.64
CA VAL A 65 -12.60 8.67 -6.68
C VAL A 65 -12.12 9.96 -6.01
N PRO A 66 -11.38 10.86 -6.70
CA PRO A 66 -10.91 12.10 -6.08
C PRO A 66 -12.00 12.89 -5.35
N GLY A 67 -11.81 13.11 -4.05
CA GLY A 67 -12.73 13.85 -3.19
C GLY A 67 -13.93 13.06 -2.64
N TRP A 68 -13.99 11.74 -2.88
CA TRP A 68 -15.02 10.86 -2.31
C TRP A 68 -14.41 9.61 -1.69
N TYR A 69 -14.84 9.32 -0.47
CA TYR A 69 -14.24 8.32 0.40
C TYR A 69 -15.28 7.32 0.92
N TYR A 70 -14.86 6.06 1.07
CA TYR A 70 -15.60 4.97 1.68
C TYR A 70 -14.98 4.58 3.03
N ILE A 71 -15.81 4.46 4.06
CA ILE A 71 -15.38 4.09 5.42
C ILE A 71 -15.42 2.55 5.59
N ASN A 72 -14.27 1.91 5.38
CA ASN A 72 -14.10 0.47 5.44
C ASN A 72 -13.73 -0.03 6.85
N ARG A 73 -14.62 0.14 7.83
CA ARG A 73 -14.41 -0.36 9.21
C ARG A 73 -14.97 -1.77 9.45
N THR A 74 -15.70 -2.31 8.49
CA THR A 74 -16.53 -3.49 8.65
C THR A 74 -15.83 -4.78 8.22
N ASP A 75 -16.39 -5.94 8.52
CA ASP A 75 -15.94 -7.24 8.00
C ASP A 75 -16.59 -7.60 6.64
N THR A 76 -16.36 -8.80 6.09
CA THR A 76 -16.95 -9.20 4.79
C THR A 76 -18.47 -9.35 4.85
N ARG A 77 -19.01 -9.84 5.96
CA ARG A 77 -20.45 -10.06 6.15
C ARG A 77 -21.17 -8.72 6.19
N GLU A 78 -20.64 -7.78 6.97
CA GLU A 78 -21.16 -6.43 7.07
C GLU A 78 -21.04 -5.66 5.75
N LYS A 79 -19.95 -5.81 4.99
CA LYS A 79 -19.85 -5.25 3.61
C LYS A 79 -20.91 -5.79 2.68
N THR A 80 -21.22 -7.08 2.79
CA THR A 80 -22.29 -7.69 2.01
C THR A 80 -23.64 -7.06 2.38
N ALA A 81 -23.90 -6.88 3.68
CA ALA A 81 -25.09 -6.18 4.14
C ALA A 81 -25.15 -4.73 3.64
N GLN A 82 -24.02 -4.01 3.65
CA GLN A 82 -23.93 -2.66 3.08
C GLN A 82 -24.27 -2.66 1.59
N LEU A 83 -23.71 -3.57 0.79
CA LEU A 83 -24.03 -3.69 -0.64
C LEU A 83 -25.51 -3.99 -0.88
N ILE A 84 -26.10 -4.88 -0.08
CA ILE A 84 -27.54 -5.18 -0.14
C ILE A 84 -28.37 -3.94 0.17
N ASN A 85 -27.97 -3.18 1.19
CA ASN A 85 -28.68 -1.96 1.58
C ASN A 85 -28.53 -0.84 0.55
N ILE A 86 -27.34 -0.65 -0.03
CA ILE A 86 -27.12 0.29 -1.15
C ILE A 86 -27.96 -0.13 -2.35
N ASN A 87 -27.96 -1.42 -2.69
CA ASN A 87 -28.75 -1.96 -3.80
C ASN A 87 -30.24 -1.64 -3.65
N ARG A 88 -30.78 -1.79 -2.42
CA ARG A 88 -32.18 -1.48 -2.10
C ARG A 88 -32.45 0.02 -2.11
N LEU A 89 -31.56 0.80 -1.48
CA LEU A 89 -31.71 2.25 -1.34
C LEU A 89 -31.71 2.97 -2.69
N LEU A 90 -30.84 2.52 -3.59
CA LEU A 90 -30.62 3.12 -4.89
C LEU A 90 -31.38 2.41 -6.04
N ASP A 91 -32.18 1.39 -5.71
CA ASP A 91 -32.91 0.52 -6.65
C ASP A 91 -32.05 0.07 -7.85
N LEU A 92 -30.90 -0.55 -7.56
CA LEU A 92 -29.86 -0.83 -8.57
C LEU A 92 -30.04 -2.17 -9.29
N GLY A 93 -30.93 -3.04 -8.81
CA GLY A 93 -31.14 -4.37 -9.41
C GLY A 93 -29.92 -5.31 -9.36
N LEU A 94 -28.99 -5.10 -8.43
CA LEU A 94 -27.77 -5.90 -8.31
C LEU A 94 -28.06 -7.31 -7.78
N LYS A 95 -27.42 -8.32 -8.37
CA LYS A 95 -27.32 -9.66 -7.79
C LYS A 95 -26.02 -9.80 -7.00
N ILE A 96 -26.12 -10.04 -5.69
CA ILE A 96 -24.98 -10.12 -4.78
C ILE A 96 -24.82 -11.57 -4.28
N GLU A 97 -23.65 -12.15 -4.48
CA GLU A 97 -23.29 -13.52 -4.12
C GLU A 97 -22.05 -13.50 -3.21
N VAL A 98 -22.04 -14.36 -2.18
CA VAL A 98 -20.92 -14.50 -1.25
C VAL A 98 -20.49 -15.96 -1.18
N GLY A 99 -19.20 -16.22 -1.27
CA GLY A 99 -18.69 -17.59 -1.20
C GLY A 99 -17.17 -17.69 -1.28
N LYS A 100 -16.66 -18.85 -0.90
CA LYS A 100 -15.21 -19.17 -0.96
C LYS A 100 -14.78 -19.68 -2.34
N ASP A 101 -15.71 -20.24 -3.11
CA ASP A 101 -15.45 -20.90 -4.40
C ASP A 101 -15.66 -19.97 -5.61
N LEU A 102 -15.78 -18.66 -5.37
CA LEU A 102 -15.99 -17.68 -6.42
C LEU A 102 -14.70 -17.43 -7.22
N LYS A 103 -14.82 -17.40 -8.55
CA LYS A 103 -13.71 -17.06 -9.46
C LYS A 103 -13.45 -15.56 -9.41
N ALA A 104 -12.51 -15.15 -8.56
CA ALA A 104 -12.10 -13.76 -8.44
C ALA A 104 -11.07 -13.34 -9.51
N GLN A 105 -11.27 -12.15 -10.05
CA GLN A 105 -10.32 -11.45 -10.89
C GLN A 105 -9.17 -10.88 -10.05
N GLY A 106 -8.05 -10.55 -10.70
CA GLY A 106 -6.94 -9.82 -10.07
C GLY A 106 -7.43 -8.48 -9.52
N ASN A 107 -6.91 -8.07 -8.36
CA ASN A 107 -7.28 -6.79 -7.78
C ASN A 107 -6.98 -5.67 -8.79
N PRO A 108 -7.95 -4.80 -9.09
CA PRO A 108 -7.74 -3.68 -10.00
C PRO A 108 -6.69 -2.77 -9.38
N LYS A 109 -5.96 -2.03 -10.22
CA LYS A 109 -5.16 -0.88 -9.78
C LYS A 109 -6.12 0.25 -9.35
N ILE A 110 -7.03 -0.02 -8.41
CA ILE A 110 -7.67 1.05 -7.65
C ILE A 110 -6.50 1.72 -6.97
N GLY A 111 -6.20 2.94 -7.42
CA GLY A 111 -5.31 3.80 -6.69
C GLY A 111 -5.83 3.80 -5.27
N ARG A 112 -5.08 3.17 -4.35
CA ARG A 112 -5.10 3.72 -3.01
C ARG A 112 -4.87 5.21 -3.26
N ALA A 113 -5.65 6.10 -2.63
CA ALA A 113 -5.05 7.29 -2.07
C ALA A 113 -3.87 6.77 -1.24
N SER A 114 -2.75 6.52 -1.91
CA SER A 114 -1.50 6.28 -1.26
C SER A 114 -1.32 7.63 -0.63
N LYS A 115 -1.57 7.74 0.69
CA LYS A 115 -0.88 8.72 1.50
C LYS A 115 0.47 8.85 0.85
N GLN A 116 0.80 10.01 0.30
CA GLN A 116 2.11 10.18 -0.31
C GLN A 116 3.09 9.74 0.76
N LYS A 117 3.70 8.57 0.55
CA LYS A 117 4.42 7.89 1.62
C LYS A 117 5.67 8.71 1.84
N ASN A 118 6.09 8.84 3.09
CA ASN A 118 7.38 9.44 3.37
C ASN A 118 8.43 8.83 2.44
N ARG A 119 9.10 9.68 1.66
CA ARG A 119 10.07 9.25 0.66
C ARG A 119 11.42 9.12 1.37
N LEU A 120 12.12 8.04 1.09
CA LEU A 120 13.49 7.87 1.52
C LEU A 120 14.36 8.62 0.53
N GLN A 121 15.14 9.58 0.99
CA GLN A 121 16.16 10.23 0.18
C GLN A 121 17.52 9.97 0.81
N VAL A 122 18.50 9.66 -0.04
CA VAL A 122 19.87 9.39 0.40
C VAL A 122 20.82 10.20 -0.45
N THR A 123 21.65 11.03 0.19
CA THR A 123 22.81 11.63 -0.45
C THR A 123 24.04 10.77 -0.18
N MET A 124 24.66 10.28 -1.24
CA MET A 124 25.86 9.43 -1.21
C MET A 124 27.12 10.27 -0.94
N ALA A 125 28.24 9.59 -0.66
CA ALA A 125 29.51 10.23 -0.31
C ALA A 125 30.13 11.05 -1.46
N ASP A 126 29.76 10.74 -2.71
CA ASP A 126 30.13 11.46 -3.93
C ASP A 126 29.19 12.64 -4.23
N GLY A 127 28.17 12.87 -3.40
CA GLY A 127 27.18 13.93 -3.57
C GLY A 127 25.96 13.54 -4.41
N GLU A 128 25.89 12.31 -4.94
CA GLU A 128 24.73 11.85 -5.69
C GLU A 128 23.50 11.68 -4.78
N VAL A 129 22.34 12.14 -5.25
CA VAL A 129 21.08 12.04 -4.51
C VAL A 129 20.23 10.91 -5.11
N LEU A 130 19.90 9.91 -4.28
CA LEU A 130 19.03 8.80 -4.61
C LEU A 130 17.63 9.04 -4.02
N ASP A 131 16.67 9.38 -4.88
CA ASP A 131 15.26 9.66 -4.54
C ASP A 131 14.33 9.00 -5.57
N TYR A 132 13.99 7.74 -5.33
CA TYR A 132 13.07 6.97 -6.16
C TYR A 132 11.68 6.87 -5.52
N ASP A 133 10.70 6.45 -6.32
CA ASP A 133 9.30 6.35 -5.90
C ASP A 133 9.07 5.34 -4.77
N THR A 134 9.94 4.34 -4.62
CA THR A 134 9.88 3.41 -3.50
C THR A 134 11.17 3.42 -2.70
N TYR A 135 11.03 3.32 -1.37
CA TYR A 135 12.18 3.18 -0.47
C TYR A 135 12.98 1.90 -0.74
N CYS A 136 12.35 0.86 -1.32
CA CYS A 136 13.04 -0.36 -1.74
C CYS A 136 14.01 -0.06 -2.88
N ASP A 137 13.61 0.74 -3.86
CA ASP A 137 14.45 1.10 -5.00
C ASP A 137 15.63 1.98 -4.55
N VAL A 138 15.37 2.96 -3.68
CA VAL A 138 16.44 3.77 -3.05
C VAL A 138 17.41 2.90 -2.27
N PHE A 139 16.89 1.96 -1.47
CA PHE A 139 17.73 1.05 -0.70
C PHE A 139 18.59 0.16 -1.61
N MET A 140 18.01 -0.42 -2.67
CA MET A 140 18.77 -1.23 -3.64
C MET A 140 19.83 -0.42 -4.37
N ALA A 141 19.51 0.80 -4.82
CA ALA A 141 20.46 1.69 -5.47
C ALA A 141 21.64 2.05 -4.55
N CYS A 142 21.37 2.25 -3.25
CA CYS A 142 22.44 2.45 -2.26
C CYS A 142 23.36 1.23 -2.17
N ILE A 143 22.81 0.02 -2.11
CA ILE A 143 23.61 -1.22 -2.03
C ILE A 143 24.43 -1.43 -3.30
N ASP A 144 23.87 -1.10 -4.46
CA ASP A 144 24.55 -1.19 -5.75
C ASP A 144 25.72 -0.20 -5.83
N LYS A 145 25.49 1.07 -5.49
CA LYS A 145 26.52 2.13 -5.45
C LYS A 145 27.63 1.86 -4.44
N LEU A 146 27.29 1.35 -3.26
CA LEU A 146 28.28 0.92 -2.26
C LEU A 146 29.06 -0.33 -2.69
N GLY A 147 28.54 -1.08 -3.68
CA GLY A 147 29.07 -2.36 -4.10
C GLY A 147 28.52 -3.50 -3.24
N PRO A 148 27.65 -4.38 -3.78
CA PRO A 148 27.02 -5.46 -3.02
C PRO A 148 28.03 -6.41 -2.36
N ARG A 149 29.17 -6.64 -3.00
CA ARG A 149 30.26 -7.46 -2.45
C ARG A 149 31.01 -6.77 -1.29
N LEU A 150 31.16 -5.45 -1.35
CA LEU A 150 31.78 -4.67 -0.28
C LEU A 150 30.87 -4.65 0.95
N VAL A 151 29.57 -4.40 0.74
CA VAL A 151 28.57 -4.46 1.81
C VAL A 151 28.52 -5.86 2.41
N SER A 152 28.52 -6.92 1.59
CA SER A 152 28.49 -8.31 2.05
C SER A 152 29.70 -8.70 2.90
N SER A 153 30.87 -8.13 2.64
CA SER A 153 32.12 -8.50 3.32
C SER A 153 32.39 -7.67 4.57
N LYS A 154 32.10 -6.36 4.54
CA LYS A 154 32.45 -5.43 5.62
C LYS A 154 31.27 -4.93 6.43
N ALA A 155 30.05 -4.99 5.89
CA ALA A 155 28.88 -4.39 6.49
C ALA A 155 27.65 -5.31 6.57
N ASN A 156 27.83 -6.62 6.39
CA ASN A 156 26.73 -7.59 6.49
C ASN A 156 26.39 -7.87 7.96
N PHE A 157 25.10 -7.96 8.27
CA PHE A 157 24.60 -8.25 9.61
C PHE A 157 23.33 -9.10 9.52
N ASP A 158 23.04 -9.81 10.59
CA ASP A 158 21.81 -10.56 10.72
C ASP A 158 20.65 -9.63 11.06
N LEU A 159 19.58 -9.80 10.30
CA LEU A 159 18.24 -9.36 10.66
C LEU A 159 17.67 -10.33 11.72
N ASN A 160 16.42 -10.11 12.12
CA ASN A 160 15.75 -10.98 13.08
C ASN A 160 15.79 -12.45 12.65
N GLY A 161 16.09 -13.34 13.59
CA GLY A 161 16.05 -14.79 13.38
C GLY A 161 17.20 -15.35 12.54
N ASN A 162 18.43 -14.83 12.70
CA ASN A 162 19.62 -15.34 12.03
C ASN A 162 19.54 -15.24 10.48
N CYS A 163 18.88 -14.19 10.00
CA CYS A 163 18.64 -13.96 8.59
C CYS A 163 19.59 -12.86 8.08
N PRO A 164 20.73 -13.19 7.42
CA PRO A 164 21.68 -12.18 6.99
C PRO A 164 21.06 -11.26 5.94
N LEU A 165 21.44 -9.96 6.02
CA LEU A 165 21.02 -8.94 5.06
C LEU A 165 21.38 -9.35 3.62
N LEU A 166 22.63 -9.80 3.42
CA LEU A 166 23.11 -10.35 2.16
C LEU A 166 23.47 -11.83 2.33
N ALA A 167 22.92 -12.67 1.47
CA ALA A 167 23.11 -14.12 1.49
C ALA A 167 23.43 -14.67 0.10
N THR A 168 24.16 -15.77 0.03
CA THR A 168 24.41 -16.48 -1.23
C THR A 168 23.24 -17.38 -1.66
N THR A 169 22.29 -17.62 -0.76
CA THR A 169 21.12 -18.46 -0.98
C THR A 169 19.81 -17.69 -0.85
N ASN A 170 18.80 -18.09 -1.63
CA ASN A 170 17.44 -17.54 -1.59
C ASN A 170 16.41 -18.61 -1.26
N THR A 171 16.63 -19.33 -0.16
CA THR A 171 15.81 -20.49 0.25
C THR A 171 14.33 -20.18 0.44
N THR A 172 13.98 -18.93 0.79
CA THR A 172 12.60 -18.50 1.02
C THR A 172 11.94 -17.82 -0.19
N GLY A 173 12.69 -17.56 -1.27
CA GLY A 173 12.22 -16.85 -2.47
C GLY A 173 11.89 -15.36 -2.26
N LYS A 174 12.10 -14.81 -1.06
CA LYS A 174 11.73 -13.44 -0.69
C LYS A 174 12.87 -12.42 -0.86
N ARG A 175 14.09 -12.86 -1.17
CA ARG A 175 15.24 -11.97 -1.39
C ARG A 175 15.33 -11.50 -2.85
N ARG A 176 15.94 -10.33 -3.07
CA ARG A 176 16.23 -9.78 -4.41
C ARG A 176 17.65 -10.11 -4.81
N LYS A 177 17.86 -10.55 -6.06
CA LYS A 177 19.20 -10.77 -6.59
C LYS A 177 19.88 -9.41 -6.82
N VAL A 178 21.08 -9.21 -6.27
CA VAL A 178 21.86 -7.97 -6.39
C VAL A 178 23.24 -8.19 -7.02
N ALA A 179 23.72 -9.43 -7.09
CA ALA A 179 24.88 -9.84 -7.87
C ALA A 179 24.72 -11.29 -8.33
N GLU A 180 25.65 -11.81 -9.14
CA GLU A 180 25.61 -13.17 -9.72
C GLU A 180 25.24 -14.26 -8.70
N SER A 181 25.85 -14.20 -7.51
CA SER A 181 25.70 -15.17 -6.42
C SER A 181 25.20 -14.56 -5.11
N LEU A 182 24.58 -13.37 -5.15
CA LEU A 182 24.29 -12.61 -3.94
C LEU A 182 22.86 -12.04 -3.94
N TYR A 183 22.18 -12.25 -2.82
CA TYR A 183 20.77 -11.93 -2.62
C TYR A 183 20.60 -11.02 -1.41
N LEU A 184 19.84 -9.94 -1.58
CA LEU A 184 19.53 -8.94 -0.57
C LEU A 184 18.15 -9.19 0.04
N ALA A 185 18.08 -9.20 1.37
CA ALA A 185 16.83 -9.09 2.11
C ALA A 185 16.38 -7.63 2.12
N LEU A 186 15.16 -7.37 1.64
CA LEU A 186 14.62 -6.02 1.59
C LEU A 186 13.99 -5.61 2.94
N PRO A 187 14.10 -4.33 3.33
CA PRO A 187 13.41 -3.80 4.48
C PRO A 187 11.88 -3.83 4.28
N ASN A 188 11.14 -4.06 5.36
CA ASN A 188 9.68 -4.07 5.35
C ASN A 188 9.09 -2.66 5.53
N THR A 189 9.89 -1.72 6.06
CA THR A 189 9.46 -0.33 6.31
C THR A 189 10.56 0.68 5.99
N VAL A 190 10.18 1.94 5.72
CA VAL A 190 11.13 3.06 5.52
C VAL A 190 12.02 3.29 6.75
N LYS A 191 11.46 3.15 7.96
CA LYS A 191 12.21 3.28 9.22
C LYS A 191 13.28 2.20 9.35
N GLU A 192 12.94 0.97 8.98
CA GLU A 192 13.87 -0.15 8.97
C GLU A 192 14.97 0.07 7.91
N ALA A 193 14.60 0.51 6.70
CA ALA A 193 15.57 0.87 5.66
C ALA A 193 16.58 1.91 6.15
N CYS A 194 16.13 2.97 6.83
CA CYS A 194 17.02 3.99 7.41
C CYS A 194 17.98 3.41 8.44
N LYS A 195 17.49 2.55 9.35
CA LYS A 195 18.33 1.90 10.37
C LYS A 195 19.39 1.03 9.72
N MET A 196 18.99 0.22 8.73
CA MET A 196 19.90 -0.63 7.97
C MET A 196 20.97 0.20 7.25
N LEU A 197 20.59 1.25 6.52
CA LEU A 197 21.55 2.11 5.80
C LEU A 197 22.52 2.82 6.76
N ARG A 198 22.05 3.32 7.91
CA ARG A 198 22.93 3.92 8.93
C ARG A 198 23.92 2.92 9.49
N LEU A 199 23.48 1.68 9.73
CA LEU A 199 24.36 0.62 10.19
C LEU A 199 25.40 0.23 9.15
N ILE A 200 25.02 0.17 7.87
CA ILE A 200 25.94 -0.08 6.76
C ILE A 200 26.96 1.06 6.65
N ALA A 201 26.49 2.32 6.64
CA ALA A 201 27.35 3.49 6.59
C ALA A 201 28.35 3.51 7.76
N SER A 202 27.88 3.20 8.97
CA SER A 202 28.73 3.07 10.16
C SER A 202 29.82 2.01 9.99
N ARG A 203 29.46 0.80 9.54
CA ARG A 203 30.42 -0.29 9.32
C ARG A 203 31.40 -0.04 8.19
N LEU A 204 31.03 0.79 7.21
CA LEU A 204 31.90 1.20 6.11
C LEU A 204 32.72 2.48 6.43
N GLY A 205 32.53 3.11 7.59
CA GLY A 205 33.20 4.37 7.93
C GLY A 205 32.70 5.58 7.11
N LEU A 206 31.43 5.54 6.69
CA LEU A 206 30.79 6.54 5.84
C LEU A 206 29.70 7.36 6.56
N SER A 207 29.57 7.24 7.88
CA SER A 207 28.53 7.91 8.68
C SER A 207 28.44 9.41 8.42
N ASP A 208 29.58 10.10 8.30
CA ASP A 208 29.64 11.55 8.12
C ASP A 208 29.54 11.98 6.64
N LYS A 209 29.63 11.00 5.72
CA LYS A 209 29.64 11.24 4.27
C LYS A 209 28.30 10.96 3.62
N MET A 210 27.46 10.15 4.26
CA MET A 210 26.16 9.74 3.73
C MET A 210 25.03 10.40 4.51
N LYS A 211 24.20 11.21 3.85
CA LYS A 211 23.01 11.80 4.47
C LYS A 211 21.79 10.94 4.16
N ILE A 212 21.10 10.45 5.20
CA ILE A 212 19.94 9.57 5.07
C ILE A 212 18.74 10.25 5.69
N GLU A 213 17.82 10.71 4.84
CA GLU A 213 16.68 11.54 5.22
C GLU A 213 15.36 10.88 4.84
N VAL A 214 14.39 11.03 5.74
CA VAL A 214 13.02 10.63 5.46
C VAL A 214 12.26 11.91 5.21
N ILE A 215 11.96 12.18 3.94
CA ILE A 215 11.19 13.36 3.56
C ILE A 215 9.74 13.07 3.94
N PRO A 216 9.19 13.75 4.96
CA PRO A 216 7.78 13.63 5.28
C PRO A 216 7.01 14.23 4.11
N CYS A 217 6.00 13.53 3.62
CA CYS A 217 5.15 14.16 2.63
C CYS A 217 4.26 15.16 3.36
N VAL A 218 4.59 16.45 3.22
CA VAL A 218 3.76 17.53 3.73
C VAL A 218 2.61 17.67 2.75
N SER A 219 1.39 17.39 3.20
CA SER A 219 0.19 17.76 2.45
C SER A 219 0.32 19.25 2.09
N PRO A 220 0.11 19.67 0.84
CA PRO A 220 0.00 21.09 0.57
C PRO A 220 -1.12 21.60 1.49
N LYS A 221 -0.75 22.42 2.48
CA LYS A 221 -1.73 23.24 3.17
C LYS A 221 -2.40 24.03 2.05
N ASN A 222 -3.71 23.88 1.91
CA ASN A 222 -4.50 24.78 1.07
C ASN A 222 -4.11 26.20 1.47
N VAL A 223 -3.30 26.84 0.63
CA VAL A 223 -3.09 28.27 0.67
C VAL A 223 -4.37 28.82 0.06
N ASN A 224 -5.34 29.11 0.92
CA ASN A 224 -6.46 29.95 0.55
C ASN A 224 -5.89 31.35 0.29
N CYS A 225 -5.80 31.71 -0.98
CA CYS A 225 -5.84 33.09 -1.44
C CYS A 225 -7.08 33.24 -2.32
#